data_AF-A0A832A5V7-F1
#
_entry.id   AF-A0A832A5V7-F1
#
_cell.length_a   1.000
_cell.length_b   1.000
_cell.length_c   1.000
_cell.angle_alpha   90.00
_cell.angle_beta   90.00
_cell.angle_gamma   90.00
#
_symmetry.space_group_name_H-M   'P 1'
#
loop_
_entity.id
_entity.type
_entity.pdbx_description
1 polymer ?
#
loop_
_entity_poly.entity_id
_entity_poly.type
_entity_poly.pdbx_seq_one_letter_code
_entity_poly.pdbx_strand_id
1 'polypeptide(L)'
;MNGQRGLVRPFEAEAFMHRVAAIKLSHQVQSRLEKIKGDTVRHLRATGLFIGFVSLFFAAFPGISLGGSGTGEGFWRAAERSCHGDVHCMIQALEDAPDVPSFRGWIDSAELLAVLKKTNRFHRLGLTDAEGEQLLQAVFKKLHPVGKRTPRTSSPSADSLAHILQPPAFPYRAPAEFEPLRAVLFRWPSDWPEMQPAWARMIDVCAQAGVTAAVWVTAPFQQQGALAYLQEQGIGTDHIRWVVEPTSTVWIRDYGPQVIRALDSNQWGVVDFHYYDGRRQDDNTPLVVALGLGLPYVDRQRRAVVYTEGGNLNHDGLGCVVYSQRTYKRNPGVSPDEIDRRILSAFEAKKSLVPKDLSLDGTGHVDMFMKIVGPDTVLMGQYGPDQTDYAALEENAALFARETNGEGAPWRVVRLVQPDVSFTHFLVPVVRTYTNALMVNNHVIVPVYGIPEDEQALAVYREVLPGKTIVPLNAEEIIPSGGAWHCVTMEVAVPAGS
;
A
#
# COMPACT_ATOMS: atom_id res chain seq x y z
N MET A 1 11.59 -58.28 -16.82
CA MET A 1 12.52 -57.70 -15.82
C MET A 1 12.24 -56.20 -15.77
N ASN A 2 11.30 -55.79 -14.91
CA ASN A 2 11.54 -55.19 -13.59
C ASN A 2 12.22 -53.82 -13.65
N GLY A 3 11.56 -52.78 -13.12
CA GLY A 3 12.29 -51.62 -12.59
C GLY A 3 11.67 -50.23 -12.67
N GLN A 4 10.42 -50.05 -12.23
CA GLN A 4 9.85 -48.83 -11.62
C GLN A 4 9.92 -47.48 -12.34
N ARG A 5 8.76 -47.09 -12.89
CA ARG A 5 8.32 -45.69 -13.05
C ARG A 5 8.23 -45.03 -11.67
N GLY A 6 9.07 -44.03 -11.42
CA GLY A 6 8.92 -43.10 -10.30
C GLY A 6 7.88 -42.04 -10.64
N LEU A 7 6.63 -42.26 -10.21
CA LEU A 7 5.63 -41.21 -10.04
C LEU A 7 6.14 -40.20 -8.99
N VAL A 8 6.61 -39.04 -9.43
CA VAL A 8 6.78 -37.88 -8.55
C VAL A 8 5.38 -37.31 -8.31
N ARG A 9 4.92 -37.39 -7.07
CA ARG A 9 3.57 -36.98 -6.66
C ARG A 9 3.45 -35.44 -6.68
N PRO A 10 2.31 -34.88 -7.10
CA PRO A 10 2.01 -33.46 -6.92
C PRO A 10 1.65 -33.24 -5.46
N PHE A 11 2.62 -32.98 -4.59
CA PHE A 11 2.34 -32.81 -3.16
C PHE A 11 3.40 -31.93 -2.49
N GLU A 12 3.34 -30.61 -2.69
CA GLU A 12 4.08 -29.64 -1.85
C GLU A 12 3.60 -28.18 -2.00
N ALA A 13 2.98 -27.79 -3.13
CA ALA A 13 2.32 -26.49 -3.28
C ALA A 13 0.99 -26.37 -2.52
N GLU A 14 0.27 -27.48 -2.36
CA GLU A 14 -0.94 -27.56 -1.53
C GLU A 14 -0.61 -27.33 -0.05
N ALA A 15 0.60 -27.73 0.41
CA ALA A 15 1.03 -27.59 1.80
C ALA A 15 1.36 -26.13 2.18
N PHE A 16 1.92 -25.33 1.26
CA PHE A 16 2.12 -23.89 1.46
C PHE A 16 0.76 -23.17 1.65
N MET A 17 -0.21 -23.48 0.80
CA MET A 17 -1.52 -22.81 0.79
C MET A 17 -2.50 -23.35 1.85
N HIS A 18 -2.45 -24.65 2.17
CA HIS A 18 -3.19 -25.21 3.31
C HIS A 18 -2.69 -24.65 4.64
N ARG A 19 -1.41 -24.30 4.78
CA ARG A 19 -0.85 -23.73 6.02
C ARG A 19 -1.26 -22.28 6.24
N VAL A 20 -1.36 -21.45 5.19
CA VAL A 20 -1.97 -20.11 5.27
C VAL A 20 -3.45 -20.20 5.65
N ALA A 21 -4.21 -21.10 5.02
CA ALA A 21 -5.63 -21.28 5.32
C ALA A 21 -5.89 -21.97 6.68
N ALA A 22 -4.91 -22.70 7.21
CA ALA A 22 -4.97 -23.39 8.50
C ALA A 22 -4.33 -22.60 9.65
N ILE A 23 -4.15 -21.28 9.52
CA ILE A 23 -3.80 -20.38 10.63
C ILE A 23 -4.96 -20.38 11.65
N LYS A 24 -5.05 -21.44 12.44
CA LYS A 24 -5.65 -21.43 13.78
C LYS A 24 -4.49 -21.18 14.72
N LEU A 25 -4.40 -19.95 15.23
CA LEU A 25 -3.47 -19.58 16.31
C LEU A 25 -3.43 -20.72 17.33
N SER A 26 -2.26 -21.32 17.54
CA SER A 26 -2.12 -22.47 18.42
C SER A 26 -2.70 -22.17 19.80
N HIS A 27 -3.16 -23.19 20.52
CA HIS A 27 -3.77 -23.05 21.85
C HIS A 27 -2.86 -22.29 22.84
N GLN A 28 -1.53 -22.31 22.60
CA GLN A 28 -0.53 -21.52 23.33
C GLN A 28 -0.55 -20.03 23.00
N VAL A 29 -0.86 -19.65 21.76
CA VAL A 29 -1.00 -18.25 21.35
C VAL A 29 -2.35 -17.68 21.80
N GLN A 30 -3.43 -18.48 21.70
CA GLN A 30 -4.74 -18.11 22.25
C GLN A 30 -4.70 -17.89 23.77
N SER A 31 -4.05 -18.77 24.54
CA SER A 31 -3.96 -18.59 25.99
C SER A 31 -3.12 -17.38 26.42
N ARG A 32 -2.14 -16.97 25.59
CA ARG A 32 -1.35 -15.75 25.82
C ARG A 32 -2.12 -14.48 25.46
N LEU A 33 -2.93 -14.50 24.40
CA LEU A 33 -3.83 -13.38 24.06
C LEU A 33 -4.94 -13.20 25.11
N GLU A 34 -5.47 -14.29 25.66
CA GLU A 34 -6.40 -14.28 26.81
C GLU A 34 -5.75 -13.63 28.06
N LYS A 35 -4.46 -13.89 28.30
CA LYS A 35 -3.71 -13.29 29.42
C LYS A 35 -3.48 -11.79 29.22
N ILE A 36 -3.18 -11.36 27.98
CA ILE A 36 -3.06 -9.94 27.59
C ILE A 36 -4.42 -9.21 27.73
N LYS A 37 -5.53 -9.87 27.36
CA LYS A 37 -6.88 -9.37 27.63
C LYS A 37 -7.14 -9.24 29.13
N GLY A 38 -6.74 -10.23 29.93
CA GLY A 38 -6.90 -10.23 31.39
C GLY A 38 -6.18 -9.06 32.10
N ASP A 39 -4.99 -8.69 31.62
CA ASP A 39 -4.23 -7.57 32.18
C ASP A 39 -4.75 -6.20 31.68
N THR A 40 -5.25 -6.13 30.44
CA THR A 40 -5.90 -4.93 29.88
C THR A 40 -7.24 -4.64 30.58
N VAL A 41 -8.03 -5.67 30.89
CA VAL A 41 -9.29 -5.55 31.66
C VAL A 41 -9.02 -5.15 33.12
N ARG A 42 -7.86 -5.49 33.68
CA ARG A 42 -7.46 -5.08 35.03
C ARG A 42 -7.04 -3.60 35.08
N HIS A 43 -6.55 -3.03 33.98
CA HIS A 43 -6.27 -1.59 33.85
C HIS A 43 -7.53 -0.77 33.54
N LEU A 44 -8.50 -1.33 32.81
CA LEU A 44 -9.79 -0.69 32.52
C LEU A 44 -10.77 -0.66 33.71
N ARG A 45 -10.47 -1.37 34.81
CA ARG A 45 -11.25 -1.28 36.06
C ARG A 45 -10.82 -0.14 36.99
N ALA A 46 -9.76 0.61 36.65
CA ALA A 46 -9.31 1.78 37.43
C ALA A 46 -9.78 3.13 36.85
N THR A 47 -10.48 3.14 35.73
CA THR A 47 -11.06 4.35 35.12
C THR A 47 -12.51 4.06 34.78
N GLY A 48 -13.42 4.39 35.71
CA GLY A 48 -14.84 4.15 35.54
C GLY A 48 -15.41 4.97 34.39
N LEU A 49 -15.91 4.29 33.36
CA LEU A 49 -17.06 4.72 32.56
C LEU A 49 -17.62 3.49 31.82
N PHE A 50 -18.88 3.22 32.12
CA PHE A 50 -19.63 2.01 31.84
C PHE A 50 -20.56 2.30 30.65
N ILE A 51 -20.38 1.62 29.51
CA ILE A 51 -21.37 1.64 28.42
C ILE A 51 -21.91 0.22 28.29
N GLY A 52 -23.16 0.05 28.70
CA GLY A 52 -23.97 -1.13 28.43
C GLY A 52 -24.83 -0.90 27.18
N PHE A 53 -24.96 -1.95 26.37
CA PHE A 53 -26.19 -2.46 25.74
C PHE A 53 -27.35 -1.44 25.65
N VAL A 54 -27.91 -1.16 24.47
CA VAL A 54 -28.80 -2.08 23.74
C VAL A 54 -28.84 -1.72 22.25
N SER A 55 -28.40 -2.65 21.41
CA SER A 55 -28.92 -2.87 20.06
C SER A 55 -30.13 -3.79 20.19
N LEU A 56 -31.34 -3.24 20.23
CA LEU A 56 -32.63 -3.94 20.07
C LEU A 56 -33.72 -2.89 20.23
N PHE A 57 -33.97 -2.10 19.19
CA PHE A 57 -35.28 -1.53 18.83
C PHE A 57 -35.08 -0.77 17.52
N PHE A 58 -35.99 -0.99 16.55
CA PHE A 58 -35.99 -0.47 15.17
C PHE A 58 -35.35 -1.33 14.07
N ALA A 59 -35.88 -2.53 13.91
CA ALA A 59 -36.38 -2.98 12.61
C ALA A 59 -37.90 -2.78 12.58
N ALA A 60 -38.39 -1.60 12.15
CA ALA A 60 -39.83 -1.38 11.94
C ALA A 60 -40.20 -0.12 11.13
N PHE A 61 -39.39 0.37 10.19
CA PHE A 61 -39.86 1.36 9.19
C PHE A 61 -39.08 1.22 7.88
N PRO A 62 -39.74 0.93 6.74
CA PRO A 62 -39.09 0.93 5.44
C PRO A 62 -38.94 2.37 4.94
N GLY A 63 -37.70 2.77 4.65
CA GLY A 63 -37.39 4.07 4.06
C GLY A 63 -36.83 5.08 5.05
N ILE A 64 -35.52 5.01 5.26
CA ILE A 64 -34.58 6.14 5.43
C ILE A 64 -33.19 5.50 5.31
N SER A 65 -32.51 5.82 4.22
CA SER A 65 -31.08 5.55 4.04
C SER A 65 -30.32 6.45 5.00
N LEU A 66 -29.73 5.89 6.05
CA LEU A 66 -28.64 6.55 6.78
C LEU A 66 -27.34 5.90 6.31
N GLY A 67 -26.76 6.50 5.28
CA GLY A 67 -25.42 6.19 4.81
C GLY A 67 -24.42 6.33 5.96
N GLY A 68 -23.64 5.29 6.19
CA GLY A 68 -22.62 5.26 7.25
C GLY A 68 -21.48 6.23 6.94
N SER A 69 -21.48 7.40 7.59
CA SER A 69 -20.37 8.35 7.62
C SER A 69 -19.57 8.14 8.92
N GLY A 70 -18.83 7.03 9.01
CA GLY A 70 -18.14 6.60 10.23
C GLY A 70 -16.63 6.43 10.13
N THR A 71 -16.02 6.77 9.00
CA THR A 71 -14.55 6.75 8.82
C THR A 71 -14.10 8.11 8.32
N GLY A 72 -12.95 8.59 8.81
CA GLY A 72 -12.46 9.95 8.60
C GLY A 72 -12.40 10.40 7.14
N GLU A 73 -12.31 9.48 6.18
CA GLU A 73 -12.30 9.79 4.75
C GLU A 73 -13.69 9.95 4.12
N GLY A 74 -14.71 9.22 4.59
CA GLY A 74 -16.10 9.38 4.15
C GLY A 74 -16.72 10.71 4.57
N PHE A 75 -16.23 11.28 5.68
CA PHE A 75 -16.61 12.62 6.16
C PHE A 75 -16.26 13.72 5.13
N TRP A 76 -15.01 13.75 4.65
CA TRP A 76 -14.54 14.79 3.72
C TRP A 76 -15.35 14.81 2.43
N ARG A 77 -15.65 13.61 1.90
CA ARG A 77 -16.45 13.45 0.68
C ARG A 77 -17.90 13.91 0.88
N ALA A 78 -18.48 13.66 2.05
CA ALA A 78 -19.82 14.13 2.39
C ALA A 78 -19.87 15.65 2.56
N ALA A 79 -18.89 16.21 3.27
CA ALA A 79 -18.76 17.65 3.48
C ALA A 79 -18.53 18.42 2.17
N GLU A 80 -17.74 17.85 1.26
CA GLU A 80 -17.50 18.41 -0.09
C GLU A 80 -18.80 18.51 -0.90
N ARG A 81 -19.63 17.47 -0.85
CA ARG A 81 -20.94 17.47 -1.53
C ARG A 81 -21.93 18.45 -0.91
N SER A 82 -21.88 18.67 0.40
CA SER A 82 -22.86 19.51 1.10
C SER A 82 -22.52 21.00 1.08
N CYS A 83 -21.24 21.37 1.06
CA CYS A 83 -20.84 22.78 1.16
C CYS A 83 -20.76 23.52 -0.18
N HIS A 84 -20.76 22.81 -1.32
CA HIS A 84 -20.75 23.41 -2.67
C HIS A 84 -19.68 24.51 -2.89
N GLY A 85 -18.54 24.41 -2.22
CA GLY A 85 -17.44 25.38 -2.31
C GLY A 85 -17.55 26.60 -1.39
N ASP A 86 -18.53 26.69 -0.48
CA ASP A 86 -18.60 27.76 0.52
C ASP A 86 -17.52 27.58 1.61
N VAL A 87 -16.58 28.53 1.68
CA VAL A 87 -15.40 28.42 2.57
C VAL A 87 -15.76 28.40 4.05
N HIS A 88 -16.82 29.12 4.46
CA HIS A 88 -17.23 29.18 5.85
C HIS A 88 -17.94 27.89 6.27
N CYS A 89 -18.79 27.33 5.39
CA CYS A 89 -19.36 25.99 5.56
C CYS A 89 -18.24 24.94 5.68
N MET A 90 -17.22 25.02 4.82
CA MET A 90 -16.13 24.07 4.80
C MET A 90 -15.25 24.15 6.06
N ILE A 91 -14.92 25.36 6.54
CA ILE A 91 -14.20 25.57 7.80
C ILE A 91 -15.05 25.07 8.98
N GLN A 92 -16.36 25.34 8.98
CA GLN A 92 -17.25 24.86 10.04
C GLN A 92 -17.35 23.33 10.05
N ALA A 93 -17.50 22.70 8.88
CA ALA A 93 -17.48 21.25 8.76
C ALA A 93 -16.16 20.66 9.27
N LEU A 94 -15.02 21.27 8.91
CA LEU A 94 -13.68 20.92 9.41
C LEU A 94 -13.61 20.93 10.94
N GLU A 95 -14.17 21.96 11.59
CA GLU A 95 -14.20 22.08 13.04
C GLU A 95 -15.09 21.02 13.69
N ASP A 96 -16.27 20.76 13.11
CA ASP A 96 -17.28 19.82 13.62
C ASP A 96 -16.94 18.34 13.38
N ALA A 97 -15.97 18.04 12.51
CA ALA A 97 -15.60 16.65 12.21
C ALA A 97 -15.03 15.93 13.45
N PRO A 98 -15.21 14.61 13.59
CA PRO A 98 -14.48 13.83 14.58
C PRO A 98 -12.96 13.93 14.37
N ASP A 99 -12.17 13.75 15.43
CA ASP A 99 -10.70 13.72 15.32
C ASP A 99 -10.27 12.62 14.34
N VAL A 100 -9.53 13.03 13.31
CA VAL A 100 -9.03 12.13 12.26
C VAL A 100 -7.73 11.50 12.78
N PRO A 101 -7.46 10.19 12.56
CA PRO A 101 -6.16 9.62 12.86
C PRO A 101 -5.07 10.48 12.21
N SER A 102 -4.04 10.85 12.98
CA SER A 102 -3.05 11.82 12.53
C SER A 102 -2.42 11.39 11.19
N PHE A 103 -2.65 12.16 10.14
CA PHE A 103 -2.02 11.98 8.82
C PHE A 103 -0.62 12.61 8.87
N ARG A 104 0.29 12.05 9.67
CA ARG A 104 1.64 12.59 9.83
C ARG A 104 2.52 12.31 8.61
N GLY A 105 2.72 13.32 7.78
CA GLY A 105 3.78 13.32 6.75
C GLY A 105 3.34 13.81 5.38
N TRP A 106 2.10 14.28 5.25
CA TRP A 106 1.61 14.97 4.07
C TRP A 106 2.23 16.36 4.00
N ILE A 107 2.85 16.67 2.85
CA ILE A 107 3.28 17.96 2.29
C ILE A 107 3.42 19.13 3.28
N ASP A 108 4.59 19.78 3.30
CA ASP A 108 4.81 20.98 4.13
C ASP A 108 3.77 22.08 3.81
N SER A 109 3.17 22.66 4.85
CA SER A 109 2.07 23.62 4.68
C SER A 109 2.50 24.91 4.00
N ALA A 110 3.74 25.34 4.20
CA ALA A 110 4.28 26.53 3.55
C ALA A 110 4.61 26.23 2.08
N GLU A 111 5.15 25.04 1.77
CA GLU A 111 5.36 24.58 0.40
C GLU A 111 4.03 24.48 -0.36
N LEU A 112 3.00 23.86 0.24
CA LEU A 112 1.68 23.75 -0.38
C LEU A 112 1.02 25.13 -0.58
N LEU A 113 1.13 26.04 0.40
CA LEU A 113 0.63 27.41 0.26
C LEU A 113 1.30 28.14 -0.92
N ALA A 114 2.62 28.01 -1.05
CA ALA A 114 3.36 28.62 -2.15
C ALA A 114 2.92 28.06 -3.51
N VAL A 115 2.69 26.75 -3.61
CA VAL A 115 2.19 26.12 -4.85
C VAL A 115 0.77 26.58 -5.17
N LEU A 116 -0.14 26.64 -4.20
CA LEU A 116 -1.53 27.07 -4.40
C LEU A 116 -1.63 28.52 -4.89
N LYS A 117 -0.79 29.42 -4.34
CA LYS A 117 -0.69 30.83 -4.80
C LYS A 117 -0.10 30.90 -6.21
N LYS A 118 1.03 30.22 -6.45
CA LYS A 118 1.70 30.20 -7.77
C LYS A 118 0.79 29.68 -8.90
N THR A 119 -0.01 28.65 -8.61
CA THR A 119 -0.92 28.02 -9.58
C THR A 119 -2.30 28.70 -9.66
N ASN A 120 -2.47 29.87 -9.02
CA ASN A 120 -3.72 30.64 -8.97
C ASN A 120 -4.92 29.78 -8.52
N ARG A 121 -4.69 28.79 -7.64
CA ARG A 121 -5.71 27.78 -7.31
C ARG A 121 -6.82 28.35 -6.44
N PHE A 122 -6.51 29.24 -5.50
CA PHE A 122 -7.51 29.91 -4.67
C PHE A 122 -8.55 30.64 -5.52
N HIS A 123 -8.09 31.46 -6.46
CA HIS A 123 -8.98 32.18 -7.38
C HIS A 123 -9.79 31.25 -8.29
N ARG A 124 -9.23 30.12 -8.72
CA ARG A 124 -9.98 29.09 -9.48
C ARG A 124 -11.11 28.43 -8.66
N LEU A 125 -11.00 28.45 -7.33
CA LEU A 125 -12.02 27.98 -6.40
C LEU A 125 -12.94 29.13 -5.92
N GLY A 126 -12.80 30.33 -6.49
CA GLY A 126 -13.58 31.50 -6.08
C GLY A 126 -13.13 32.15 -4.77
N LEU A 127 -11.94 31.79 -4.26
CA LEU A 127 -11.38 32.29 -3.01
C LEU A 127 -10.36 33.40 -3.27
N THR A 128 -10.28 34.37 -2.36
CA THR A 128 -9.11 35.24 -2.25
C THR A 128 -7.92 34.47 -1.66
N ASP A 129 -6.69 34.97 -1.87
CA ASP A 129 -5.49 34.38 -1.25
C ASP A 129 -5.60 34.30 0.30
N ALA A 130 -6.26 35.28 0.93
CA ALA A 130 -6.46 35.32 2.38
C ALA A 130 -7.44 34.24 2.87
N GLU A 131 -8.56 34.06 2.18
CA GLU A 131 -9.54 33.00 2.49
C GLU A 131 -8.95 31.61 2.23
N GLY A 132 -8.20 31.46 1.13
CA GLY A 132 -7.49 30.24 0.80
C GLY A 132 -6.44 29.85 1.86
N GLU A 133 -5.69 30.83 2.37
CA GLU A 133 -4.72 30.60 3.45
C GLU A 133 -5.40 30.22 4.78
N GLN A 134 -6.54 30.83 5.10
CA GLN A 134 -7.33 30.45 6.29
C GLN A 134 -7.88 29.02 6.18
N LEU A 135 -8.43 28.66 5.02
CA LEU A 135 -8.91 27.29 4.77
C LEU A 135 -7.76 26.27 4.88
N LEU A 136 -6.59 26.57 4.28
CA LEU A 136 -5.41 25.72 4.36
C LEU A 136 -4.96 25.53 5.82
N GLN A 137 -4.91 26.59 6.62
CA GLN A 137 -4.57 26.50 8.04
C GLN A 137 -5.56 25.62 8.83
N ALA A 138 -6.86 25.73 8.55
CA ALA A 138 -7.89 24.90 9.17
C ALA A 138 -7.71 23.41 8.82
N VAL A 139 -7.42 23.10 7.54
CA VAL A 139 -7.12 21.74 7.07
C VAL A 139 -5.90 21.17 7.79
N PHE A 140 -4.77 21.90 7.84
CA PHE A 140 -3.56 21.43 8.52
C PHE A 140 -3.75 21.25 10.03
N LYS A 141 -4.48 22.15 10.67
CA LYS A 141 -4.84 22.02 12.10
C LYS A 141 -5.61 20.73 12.36
N LYS A 142 -6.50 20.32 11.44
CA LYS A 142 -7.29 19.09 11.56
C LYS A 142 -6.49 17.82 11.26
N LEU A 143 -5.61 17.85 10.26
CA LEU A 143 -4.77 16.70 9.87
C LEU A 143 -3.59 16.45 10.84
N HIS A 144 -3.12 17.51 11.53
CA HIS A 144 -1.98 17.45 12.45
C HIS A 144 -2.32 17.95 13.86
N PRO A 145 -3.19 17.26 14.62
CA PRO A 145 -3.49 17.65 15.99
C PRO A 145 -2.21 17.59 16.85
N VAL A 146 -1.89 18.72 17.50
CA VAL A 146 -0.75 18.82 18.42
C VAL A 146 -1.08 18.03 19.69
N GLY A 147 -0.54 16.80 19.84
CA GLY A 147 -0.76 16.05 21.08
C GLY A 147 -0.22 14.62 21.17
N LYS A 148 0.71 14.42 22.11
CA LYS A 148 1.11 13.21 22.87
C LYS A 148 1.60 11.96 22.11
N ARG A 149 2.91 11.70 22.22
CA ARG A 149 3.55 10.39 22.08
C ARG A 149 2.92 9.38 23.04
N THR A 150 2.42 8.26 22.52
CA THR A 150 2.02 7.10 23.32
C THR A 150 3.24 6.25 23.71
N PRO A 151 3.29 5.67 24.92
CA PRO A 151 4.44 4.89 25.37
C PRO A 151 4.55 3.54 24.66
N ARG A 152 5.79 3.13 24.37
CA ARG A 152 6.18 1.77 23.98
C ARG A 152 5.70 0.75 25.02
N THR A 153 4.91 -0.24 24.58
CA THR A 153 4.72 -1.50 25.32
C THR A 153 5.34 -2.65 24.55
N SER A 154 5.93 -3.57 25.30
CA SER A 154 6.84 -4.61 24.84
C SER A 154 6.24 -5.56 23.81
N SER A 155 7.09 -5.95 22.87
CA SER A 155 6.87 -7.01 21.89
C SER A 155 7.00 -8.40 22.54
N PRO A 156 6.39 -9.45 21.97
CA PRO A 156 6.48 -10.81 22.49
C PRO A 156 7.94 -11.29 22.66
N SER A 157 8.17 -12.15 23.66
CA SER A 157 9.50 -12.63 24.04
C SER A 157 10.19 -13.38 22.89
N ALA A 158 11.41 -12.95 22.56
CA ALA A 158 12.25 -13.41 21.45
C ALA A 158 12.59 -14.92 21.46
N ASP A 159 12.48 -15.60 22.59
CA ASP A 159 13.03 -16.95 22.77
C ASP A 159 12.28 -18.06 22.02
N SER A 160 11.01 -17.88 21.64
CA SER A 160 10.24 -18.90 20.89
C SER A 160 10.28 -18.71 19.36
N LEU A 161 10.85 -17.62 18.87
CA LEU A 161 10.87 -17.24 17.45
C LEU A 161 12.29 -17.25 16.86
N ALA A 162 13.30 -17.62 17.65
CA ALA A 162 14.71 -17.46 17.30
C ALA A 162 15.13 -18.06 15.96
N HIS A 163 14.46 -19.12 15.47
CA HIS A 163 14.74 -19.76 14.18
C HIS A 163 14.10 -19.06 12.97
N ILE A 164 12.97 -18.37 13.15
CA ILE A 164 12.27 -17.59 12.10
C ILE A 164 12.91 -16.22 11.97
N LEU A 165 13.41 -15.68 13.07
CA LEU A 165 14.01 -14.34 13.16
C LEU A 165 15.46 -14.25 12.66
N GLN A 166 16.02 -15.33 12.11
CA GLN A 166 17.34 -15.31 11.49
C GLN A 166 17.23 -14.88 10.02
N PRO A 167 18.22 -14.14 9.49
CA PRO A 167 18.36 -14.00 8.06
C PRO A 167 18.48 -15.39 7.39
N PRO A 168 18.02 -15.53 6.14
CA PRO A 168 18.25 -16.75 5.38
C PRO A 168 19.72 -17.19 5.39
N ALA A 169 19.95 -18.50 5.51
CA ALA A 169 21.30 -19.09 5.47
C ALA A 169 21.78 -19.38 4.03
N PHE A 170 21.16 -18.76 3.03
CA PHE A 170 21.40 -18.91 1.61
C PHE A 170 21.47 -17.53 0.95
N PRO A 171 22.19 -17.36 -0.18
CA PRO A 171 22.11 -16.13 -0.96
C PRO A 171 20.70 -15.92 -1.52
N TYR A 172 20.19 -14.69 -1.46
CA TYR A 172 18.84 -14.35 -1.92
C TYR A 172 18.79 -13.04 -2.70
N ARG A 173 17.62 -12.78 -3.29
CA ARG A 173 17.27 -11.50 -3.90
C ARG A 173 15.79 -11.20 -3.70
N ALA A 174 15.43 -9.92 -3.78
CA ALA A 174 14.05 -9.54 -4.03
C ALA A 174 13.66 -9.85 -5.48
N PRO A 175 12.50 -10.47 -5.74
CA PRO A 175 11.97 -10.61 -7.09
C PRO A 175 11.48 -9.26 -7.61
N ALA A 176 11.50 -9.08 -8.93
CA ALA A 176 10.79 -7.98 -9.57
C ALA A 176 9.29 -8.30 -9.71
N GLU A 177 8.45 -7.27 -9.76
CA GLU A 177 7.01 -7.44 -9.95
C GLU A 177 6.64 -8.00 -11.34
N PHE A 178 7.50 -7.81 -12.35
CA PHE A 178 7.30 -8.36 -13.69
C PHE A 178 7.67 -9.85 -13.80
N GLU A 179 8.27 -10.43 -12.77
CA GLU A 179 8.48 -11.88 -12.68
C GLU A 179 7.16 -12.60 -12.47
N PRO A 180 7.09 -13.92 -12.75
CA PRO A 180 5.88 -14.69 -12.49
C PRO A 180 5.42 -14.53 -11.04
N LEU A 181 4.13 -14.29 -10.83
CA LEU A 181 3.47 -14.16 -9.54
C LEU A 181 2.63 -15.39 -9.19
N ARG A 182 2.65 -15.74 -7.92
CA ARG A 182 1.87 -16.85 -7.34
C ARG A 182 0.65 -16.37 -6.58
N ALA A 183 0.76 -15.20 -5.93
CA ALA A 183 -0.35 -14.56 -5.27
C ALA A 183 -0.28 -13.04 -5.39
N VAL A 184 -1.45 -12.41 -5.25
CA VAL A 184 -1.58 -10.98 -4.95
C VAL A 184 -2.34 -10.86 -3.64
N LEU A 185 -1.82 -10.07 -2.73
CA LEU A 185 -2.40 -9.79 -1.43
C LEU A 185 -3.28 -8.54 -1.53
N PHE A 186 -4.43 -8.61 -0.87
CA PHE A 186 -5.41 -7.53 -0.76
C PHE A 186 -5.82 -7.40 0.70
N ARG A 187 -6.14 -6.19 1.13
CA ARG A 187 -7.01 -5.98 2.31
C ARG A 187 -8.40 -5.61 1.79
N TRP A 188 -9.42 -6.40 2.11
CA TRP A 188 -10.78 -6.16 1.64
C TRP A 188 -11.32 -4.81 2.14
N PRO A 189 -11.93 -3.96 1.31
CA PRO A 189 -12.35 -2.61 1.68
C PRO A 189 -13.70 -2.64 2.43
N SER A 190 -13.73 -3.27 3.61
CA SER A 190 -14.94 -3.35 4.45
C SER A 190 -15.40 -1.98 4.96
N ASP A 191 -14.46 -1.05 5.10
CA ASP A 191 -14.67 0.35 5.48
C ASP A 191 -15.04 1.25 4.29
N TRP A 192 -14.69 0.86 3.07
CA TRP A 192 -15.02 1.57 1.81
C TRP A 192 -15.82 0.65 0.87
N PRO A 193 -17.09 0.32 1.21
CA PRO A 193 -17.91 -0.60 0.43
C PRO A 193 -18.07 -0.17 -1.04
N GLU A 194 -18.02 1.13 -1.32
CA GLU A 194 -18.03 1.69 -2.68
C GLU A 194 -16.84 1.23 -3.54
N MET A 195 -15.71 0.85 -2.94
CA MET A 195 -14.52 0.35 -3.64
C MET A 195 -14.54 -1.15 -3.91
N GLN A 196 -15.50 -1.89 -3.34
CA GLN A 196 -15.60 -3.34 -3.53
C GLN A 196 -15.68 -3.77 -5.00
N PRO A 197 -16.35 -3.05 -5.93
CA PRO A 197 -16.32 -3.38 -7.36
C PRO A 197 -14.90 -3.41 -7.94
N ALA A 198 -14.03 -2.48 -7.56
CA ALA A 198 -12.65 -2.43 -8.05
C ALA A 198 -11.82 -3.60 -7.52
N TRP A 199 -11.97 -3.95 -6.22
CA TRP A 199 -11.30 -5.12 -5.63
C TRP A 199 -11.77 -6.41 -6.26
N ALA A 200 -13.08 -6.55 -6.45
CA ALA A 200 -13.69 -7.67 -7.13
C ALA A 200 -13.10 -7.85 -8.54
N ARG A 201 -12.96 -6.75 -9.31
CA ARG A 201 -12.32 -6.80 -10.62
C ARG A 201 -10.84 -7.19 -10.56
N MET A 202 -10.06 -6.69 -9.61
CA MET A 202 -8.65 -7.09 -9.44
C MET A 202 -8.51 -8.58 -9.05
N ILE A 203 -9.40 -9.09 -8.21
CA ILE A 203 -9.45 -10.51 -7.81
C ILE A 203 -9.82 -11.41 -9.00
N ASP A 204 -10.74 -10.98 -9.85
CA ASP A 204 -11.10 -11.66 -11.09
C ASP A 204 -9.92 -11.70 -12.09
N VAL A 205 -9.15 -10.61 -12.20
CA VAL A 205 -7.90 -10.59 -12.98
C VAL A 205 -6.88 -11.59 -12.42
N CYS A 206 -6.78 -11.74 -11.10
CA CYS A 206 -5.94 -12.78 -10.51
C CYS A 206 -6.38 -14.19 -10.96
N ALA A 207 -7.69 -14.46 -11.01
CA ALA A 207 -8.22 -15.72 -11.53
C ALA A 207 -7.80 -15.97 -12.99
N GLN A 208 -7.96 -14.96 -13.84
CA GLN A 208 -7.61 -14.99 -15.27
C GLN A 208 -6.10 -15.19 -15.50
N ALA A 209 -5.29 -14.68 -14.58
CA ALA A 209 -3.83 -14.81 -14.59
C ALA A 209 -3.31 -16.11 -13.93
N GLY A 210 -4.19 -16.97 -13.41
CA GLY A 210 -3.82 -18.20 -12.69
C GLY A 210 -3.14 -17.93 -11.34
N VAL A 211 -3.46 -16.80 -10.71
CA VAL A 211 -2.85 -16.29 -9.47
C VAL A 211 -3.84 -16.40 -8.32
N THR A 212 -3.34 -16.75 -7.13
CA THR A 212 -4.16 -16.76 -5.90
C THR A 212 -4.40 -15.33 -5.42
N ALA A 213 -5.65 -14.98 -5.09
CA ALA A 213 -5.94 -13.76 -4.35
C ALA A 213 -5.92 -14.05 -2.84
N ALA A 214 -4.96 -13.50 -2.11
CA ALA A 214 -4.89 -13.62 -0.65
C ALA A 214 -5.55 -12.39 -0.01
N VAL A 215 -6.73 -12.55 0.59
CA VAL A 215 -7.60 -11.44 1.00
C VAL A 215 -7.68 -11.35 2.52
N TRP A 216 -7.17 -10.24 3.06
CA TRP A 216 -7.24 -9.88 4.47
C TRP A 216 -8.60 -9.28 4.81
N VAL A 217 -9.16 -9.72 5.92
CA VAL A 217 -10.32 -9.11 6.58
C VAL A 217 -10.02 -8.92 8.06
N THR A 218 -10.59 -7.89 8.68
CA THR A 218 -10.29 -7.57 10.08
C THR A 218 -11.09 -8.40 11.08
N ALA A 219 -12.13 -9.09 10.61
CA ALA A 219 -12.99 -9.95 11.44
C ALA A 219 -13.68 -11.05 10.59
N PRO A 220 -14.03 -12.21 11.19
CA PRO A 220 -14.64 -13.32 10.45
C PRO A 220 -15.94 -12.97 9.71
N PHE A 221 -16.77 -12.07 10.26
CA PHE A 221 -18.03 -11.69 9.60
C PHE A 221 -17.80 -10.91 8.29
N GLN A 222 -16.67 -10.19 8.17
CA GLN A 222 -16.34 -9.45 6.95
C GLN A 222 -15.97 -10.42 5.81
N GLN A 223 -15.34 -11.55 6.11
CA GLN A 223 -15.09 -12.60 5.10
C GLN A 223 -16.41 -13.13 4.52
N GLN A 224 -17.43 -13.33 5.36
CA GLN A 224 -18.74 -13.80 4.88
C GLN A 224 -19.41 -12.76 3.96
N GLY A 225 -19.38 -11.48 4.35
CA GLY A 225 -19.91 -10.40 3.51
C GLY A 225 -19.17 -10.24 2.18
N ALA A 226 -17.83 -10.29 2.22
CA ALA A 226 -17.00 -10.23 1.02
C ALA A 226 -17.25 -11.41 0.08
N LEU A 227 -17.39 -12.62 0.64
CA LEU A 227 -17.71 -13.82 -0.14
C LEU A 227 -19.07 -13.72 -0.82
N ALA A 228 -20.09 -13.28 -0.08
CA ALA A 228 -21.43 -13.07 -0.63
C ALA A 228 -21.41 -12.05 -1.77
N TYR A 229 -20.73 -10.92 -1.57
CA TYR A 229 -20.57 -9.90 -2.60
C TYR A 229 -19.91 -10.46 -3.87
N LEU A 230 -18.79 -11.17 -3.74
CA LEU A 230 -18.09 -11.75 -4.90
C LEU A 230 -18.95 -12.77 -5.65
N GLN A 231 -19.72 -13.59 -4.93
CA GLN A 231 -20.65 -14.55 -5.52
C GLN A 231 -21.80 -13.85 -6.27
N GLU A 232 -22.35 -12.78 -5.70
CA GLU A 232 -23.37 -11.94 -6.35
C GLU A 232 -22.84 -11.29 -7.64
N GLN A 233 -21.56 -10.93 -7.69
CA GLN A 233 -20.89 -10.44 -8.89
C GLN A 233 -20.48 -11.54 -9.87
N GLY A 234 -20.74 -12.82 -9.55
CA GLY A 234 -20.38 -13.96 -10.40
C GLY A 234 -18.89 -14.28 -10.46
N ILE A 235 -18.10 -13.78 -9.49
CA ILE A 235 -16.65 -14.01 -9.44
C ILE A 235 -16.38 -15.33 -8.73
N GLY A 236 -15.61 -16.21 -9.39
CA GLY A 236 -15.17 -17.47 -8.80
C GLY A 236 -14.35 -17.25 -7.53
N THR A 237 -14.56 -18.07 -6.51
CA THR A 237 -13.92 -17.87 -5.18
C THR A 237 -12.88 -18.94 -4.84
N ASP A 238 -12.68 -19.93 -5.70
CA ASP A 238 -11.82 -21.09 -5.44
C ASP A 238 -10.33 -20.74 -5.40
N HIS A 239 -9.92 -19.66 -6.08
CA HIS A 239 -8.56 -19.11 -6.06
C HIS A 239 -8.33 -18.09 -4.92
N ILE A 240 -9.35 -17.84 -4.08
CA ILE A 240 -9.25 -16.89 -2.97
C ILE A 240 -8.80 -17.61 -1.70
N ARG A 241 -7.91 -16.97 -0.94
CA ARG A 241 -7.44 -17.42 0.36
C ARG A 241 -7.63 -16.32 1.37
N TRP A 242 -8.37 -16.60 2.43
CA TRP A 242 -8.74 -15.61 3.43
C TRP A 242 -7.74 -15.58 4.58
N VAL A 243 -7.40 -14.37 5.01
CA VAL A 243 -6.64 -14.14 6.25
C VAL A 243 -7.46 -13.24 7.15
N VAL A 244 -7.74 -13.72 8.36
CA VAL A 244 -8.52 -12.96 9.34
C VAL A 244 -7.57 -12.38 10.38
N GLU A 245 -7.08 -11.18 10.11
CA GLU A 245 -6.16 -10.47 11.00
C GLU A 245 -6.51 -8.97 11.03
N PRO A 246 -6.51 -8.33 12.22
CA PRO A 246 -6.78 -6.90 12.30
C PRO A 246 -5.74 -6.08 11.53
N THR A 247 -6.22 -5.23 10.63
CA THR A 247 -5.44 -4.17 9.96
C THR A 247 -6.17 -2.84 10.12
N SER A 248 -5.43 -1.74 10.00
CA SER A 248 -5.92 -0.37 10.14
C SER A 248 -6.18 0.31 8.80
N THR A 249 -5.57 -0.13 7.69
CA THR A 249 -5.75 0.49 6.35
C THR A 249 -5.86 -0.53 5.22
N VAL A 250 -6.22 -0.06 4.02
CA VAL A 250 -6.24 -0.83 2.77
C VAL A 250 -4.89 -0.84 2.04
N TRP A 251 -3.92 -0.03 2.48
CA TRP A 251 -2.65 0.22 1.82
C TRP A 251 -1.63 -0.92 2.00
N ILE A 252 -2.05 -2.15 1.69
CA ILE A 252 -1.25 -3.37 1.92
C ILE A 252 0.06 -3.40 1.13
N ARG A 253 0.20 -2.57 0.09
CA ARG A 253 1.49 -2.31 -0.56
C ARG A 253 2.54 -1.85 0.42
N ASP A 254 2.17 -0.92 1.29
CA ASP A 254 3.13 -0.20 2.11
C ASP A 254 3.61 -1.02 3.30
N TYR A 255 2.68 -1.77 3.91
CA TYR A 255 2.93 -2.56 5.12
C TYR A 255 3.02 -4.07 4.86
N GLY A 256 2.82 -4.50 3.61
CA GLY A 256 2.82 -5.91 3.21
C GLY A 256 4.21 -6.55 3.26
N PRO A 257 4.28 -7.89 3.19
CA PRO A 257 5.54 -8.62 3.26
C PRO A 257 6.42 -8.37 2.05
N GLN A 258 7.61 -7.78 2.24
CA GLN A 258 8.62 -7.71 1.17
C GLN A 258 9.26 -9.10 1.01
N VAL A 259 8.92 -9.82 -0.04
CA VAL A 259 9.35 -11.22 -0.22
C VAL A 259 10.75 -11.28 -0.83
N ILE A 260 11.60 -12.15 -0.30
CA ILE A 260 12.92 -12.48 -0.86
C ILE A 260 12.98 -13.97 -1.18
N ARG A 261 13.85 -14.33 -2.13
CA ARG A 261 13.98 -15.71 -2.61
C ARG A 261 15.44 -16.11 -2.83
N ALA A 262 15.75 -17.36 -2.52
CA ALA A 262 17.02 -17.99 -2.84
C ALA A 262 17.36 -17.93 -4.34
N LEU A 263 18.65 -17.78 -4.66
CA LEU A 263 19.13 -17.73 -6.05
C LEU A 263 19.11 -19.11 -6.73
N ASP A 264 19.35 -20.18 -5.98
CA ASP A 264 19.61 -21.54 -6.48
C ASP A 264 18.63 -22.60 -5.97
N SER A 265 17.64 -22.19 -5.17
CA SER A 265 16.67 -23.11 -4.56
C SER A 265 15.25 -22.54 -4.55
N ASN A 266 14.32 -23.32 -4.00
CA ASN A 266 12.93 -22.92 -3.82
C ASN A 266 12.65 -22.38 -2.40
N GLN A 267 13.66 -21.76 -1.77
CA GLN A 267 13.52 -21.17 -0.44
C GLN A 267 13.21 -19.67 -0.53
N TRP A 268 12.50 -19.17 0.48
CA TRP A 268 11.94 -17.84 0.54
C TRP A 268 12.18 -17.22 1.90
N GLY A 269 11.99 -15.92 2.01
CA GLY A 269 12.00 -15.16 3.26
C GLY A 269 11.13 -13.91 3.13
N VAL A 270 10.95 -13.24 4.26
CA VAL A 270 10.26 -11.95 4.34
C VAL A 270 11.23 -10.94 4.93
N VAL A 271 11.42 -9.83 4.24
CA VAL A 271 12.06 -8.63 4.77
C VAL A 271 10.97 -7.76 5.38
N ASP A 272 11.24 -7.19 6.55
CA ASP A 272 10.31 -6.30 7.24
C ASP A 272 11.03 -5.06 7.77
N PHE A 273 10.53 -3.90 7.35
CA PHE A 273 10.93 -2.59 7.84
C PHE A 273 9.79 -1.99 8.66
N HIS A 274 10.09 -0.96 9.45
CA HIS A 274 9.03 -0.31 10.20
C HIS A 274 8.16 0.56 9.29
N TYR A 275 6.83 0.41 9.41
CA TYR A 275 5.88 1.20 8.61
C TYR A 275 5.64 2.61 9.19
N TYR A 276 4.72 2.76 10.15
CA TYR A 276 4.45 4.03 10.82
C TYR A 276 4.22 3.85 12.33
N ASP A 277 4.73 4.81 13.10
CA ASP A 277 4.41 4.92 14.52
C ASP A 277 2.89 5.04 14.71
N GLY A 278 2.30 4.08 15.42
CA GLY A 278 0.85 4.02 15.68
C GLY A 278 0.07 3.12 14.72
N ARG A 279 0.66 2.62 13.63
CA ARG A 279 0.05 1.64 12.70
C ARG A 279 0.43 0.20 13.03
N ARG A 280 0.44 -0.17 14.32
CA ARG A 280 0.97 -1.47 14.78
C ARG A 280 0.25 -2.68 14.17
N GLN A 281 -1.04 -2.56 13.85
CA GLN A 281 -1.80 -3.64 13.21
C GLN A 281 -1.30 -3.90 11.79
N ASP A 282 -1.19 -2.84 10.97
CA ASP A 282 -0.62 -2.90 9.62
C ASP A 282 0.83 -3.43 9.65
N ASP A 283 1.64 -2.83 10.53
CA ASP A 283 3.07 -3.15 10.73
C ASP A 283 3.30 -4.61 11.18
N ASN A 284 2.29 -5.36 11.63
CA ASN A 284 2.44 -6.78 11.99
C ASN A 284 2.24 -7.73 10.80
N THR A 285 1.73 -7.24 9.67
CA THR A 285 1.36 -8.09 8.52
C THR A 285 2.52 -8.92 7.99
N PRO A 286 3.75 -8.39 7.83
CA PRO A 286 4.87 -9.19 7.34
C PRO A 286 5.22 -10.34 8.29
N LEU A 287 5.13 -10.10 9.60
CA LEU A 287 5.34 -11.12 10.63
C LEU A 287 4.25 -12.21 10.57
N VAL A 288 2.98 -11.83 10.42
CA VAL A 288 1.87 -12.78 10.25
C VAL A 288 2.14 -13.69 9.06
N VAL A 289 2.56 -13.13 7.93
CA VAL A 289 2.87 -13.89 6.72
C VAL A 289 4.06 -14.82 6.95
N ALA A 290 5.15 -14.31 7.54
CA ALA A 290 6.33 -15.11 7.84
C ALA A 290 6.00 -16.28 8.78
N LEU A 291 5.24 -16.05 9.85
CA LEU A 291 4.82 -17.10 10.78
C LEU A 291 3.85 -18.11 10.16
N GLY A 292 2.87 -17.63 9.39
CA GLY A 292 1.88 -18.48 8.72
C GLY A 292 2.51 -19.41 7.69
N LEU A 293 3.61 -18.96 7.07
CA LEU A 293 4.34 -19.70 6.04
C LEU A 293 5.60 -20.40 6.54
N GLY A 294 6.02 -20.15 7.79
CA GLY A 294 7.28 -20.66 8.33
C GLY A 294 8.51 -20.12 7.60
N LEU A 295 8.46 -18.87 7.14
CA LEU A 295 9.53 -18.24 6.37
C LEU A 295 10.52 -17.50 7.29
N PRO A 296 11.83 -17.56 7.00
CA PRO A 296 12.82 -16.62 7.53
C PRO A 296 12.34 -15.18 7.45
N TYR A 297 12.72 -14.38 8.44
CA TYR A 297 12.23 -13.04 8.65
C TYR A 297 13.39 -12.09 9.01
N VAL A 298 13.56 -11.03 8.23
CA VAL A 298 14.79 -10.22 8.18
C VAL A 298 14.53 -8.76 8.55
N ASP A 299 15.59 -8.12 9.05
CA ASP A 299 15.77 -6.68 9.31
C ASP A 299 15.10 -6.07 10.55
N ARG A 300 13.86 -6.44 10.90
CA ARG A 300 13.13 -5.83 12.05
C ARG A 300 13.82 -5.97 13.42
N GLN A 301 14.84 -6.81 13.52
CA GLN A 301 15.57 -7.07 14.77
C GLN A 301 16.81 -6.19 14.97
N ARG A 302 17.17 -5.34 13.99
CA ARG A 302 18.43 -4.59 14.02
C ARG A 302 18.35 -3.36 14.93
N ARG A 303 19.52 -2.91 15.42
CA ARG A 303 19.64 -1.84 16.45
C ARG A 303 19.15 -0.47 16.00
N ALA A 304 19.49 -0.03 14.78
CA ALA A 304 18.90 1.21 14.23
C ALA A 304 17.61 0.85 13.50
N VAL A 305 16.61 1.70 13.64
CA VAL A 305 15.29 1.52 13.07
C VAL A 305 15.27 2.27 11.74
N VAL A 306 14.91 1.58 10.66
CA VAL A 306 14.63 2.21 9.37
C VAL A 306 13.14 2.08 9.10
N TYR A 307 12.53 3.23 8.83
CA TYR A 307 11.15 3.31 8.35
C TYR A 307 11.15 3.42 6.83
N THR A 308 10.41 2.55 6.18
CA THR A 308 10.15 2.62 4.74
C THR A 308 8.91 1.81 4.40
N GLU A 309 8.30 2.15 3.28
CA GLU A 309 7.05 1.61 2.80
C GLU A 309 7.29 0.81 1.51
N GLY A 310 6.54 -0.28 1.31
CA GLY A 310 6.63 -1.07 0.09
C GLY A 310 6.27 -0.32 -1.20
N GLY A 311 5.40 0.70 -1.16
CA GLY A 311 5.15 1.56 -2.33
C GLY A 311 6.35 2.41 -2.71
N ASN A 312 7.24 2.64 -1.74
CA ASN A 312 8.51 3.31 -1.94
C ASN A 312 9.68 2.34 -2.19
N LEU A 313 9.42 1.05 -2.45
CA LEU A 313 10.44 0.04 -2.78
C LEU A 313 10.09 -0.62 -4.11
N ASN A 314 10.86 -0.33 -5.16
CA ASN A 314 10.73 -0.99 -6.46
C ASN A 314 11.99 -1.79 -6.81
N HIS A 315 11.84 -3.07 -7.15
CA HIS A 315 12.95 -3.98 -7.39
C HIS A 315 13.06 -4.34 -8.88
N ASP A 316 14.28 -4.34 -9.41
CA ASP A 316 14.54 -4.81 -10.78
C ASP A 316 14.72 -6.33 -10.89
N GLY A 317 14.77 -7.04 -9.75
CA GLY A 317 15.02 -8.48 -9.70
C GLY A 317 16.46 -8.90 -10.00
N LEU A 318 17.35 -7.97 -10.35
CA LEU A 318 18.73 -8.19 -10.79
C LEU A 318 19.78 -7.65 -9.80
N GLY A 319 19.31 -7.01 -8.72
CA GLY A 319 20.12 -6.50 -7.62
C GLY A 319 20.13 -4.98 -7.49
N CYS A 320 19.21 -4.28 -8.15
CA CYS A 320 18.92 -2.86 -7.90
C CYS A 320 17.58 -2.72 -7.17
N VAL A 321 17.58 -1.87 -6.13
CA VAL A 321 16.36 -1.41 -5.45
C VAL A 321 16.22 0.10 -5.62
N VAL A 322 15.01 0.57 -5.87
CA VAL A 322 14.71 1.99 -6.03
C VAL A 322 13.78 2.43 -4.90
N TYR A 323 14.15 3.52 -4.23
CA TYR A 323 13.33 4.22 -3.24
C TYR A 323 13.65 5.70 -3.31
N SER A 324 12.68 6.59 -3.06
CA SER A 324 12.93 8.02 -3.21
C SER A 324 13.65 8.64 -2.00
N GLN A 325 14.09 9.89 -2.16
CA GLN A 325 14.64 10.72 -1.08
C GLN A 325 13.69 10.88 0.14
N ARG A 326 12.41 10.53 -0.03
CA ARG A 326 11.43 10.40 1.05
C ARG A 326 11.95 9.58 2.23
N THR A 327 12.63 8.48 1.98
CA THR A 327 13.13 7.57 3.03
C THR A 327 14.12 8.30 3.94
N TYR A 328 14.97 9.18 3.40
CA TYR A 328 15.88 10.00 4.20
C TYR A 328 15.12 10.99 5.08
N LYS A 329 14.12 11.68 4.53
CA LYS A 329 13.28 12.64 5.27
C LYS A 329 12.51 11.96 6.42
N ARG A 330 12.16 10.67 6.29
CA ARG A 330 11.45 9.90 7.32
C ARG A 330 12.31 9.22 8.36
N ASN A 331 13.62 9.33 8.23
CA ASN A 331 14.56 8.78 9.18
C ASN A 331 15.55 9.86 9.67
N PRO A 332 15.09 11.00 10.25
CA PRO A 332 15.94 12.17 10.56
C PRO A 332 17.05 11.92 11.59
N GLY A 333 17.05 10.76 12.25
CA GLY A 333 18.09 10.32 13.19
C GLY A 333 19.07 9.28 12.62
N VAL A 334 18.95 8.92 11.34
CA VAL A 334 19.77 7.91 10.67
C VAL A 334 20.38 8.55 9.42
N SER A 335 21.68 8.42 9.21
CA SER A 335 22.32 9.00 8.02
C SER A 335 21.84 8.31 6.74
N PRO A 336 21.80 9.01 5.59
CA PRO A 336 21.53 8.40 4.29
C PRO A 336 22.37 7.14 4.02
N ASP A 337 23.68 7.19 4.25
CA ASP A 337 24.58 6.02 4.09
C ASP A 337 24.18 4.82 4.97
N GLU A 338 23.72 5.08 6.20
CA GLU A 338 23.26 4.02 7.11
C GLU A 338 21.94 3.43 6.63
N ILE A 339 21.02 4.25 6.11
CA ILE A 339 19.74 3.82 5.50
C ILE A 339 20.02 2.97 4.26
N ASP A 340 20.84 3.47 3.33
CA ASP A 340 21.18 2.79 2.09
C ASP A 340 21.78 1.42 2.36
N ARG A 341 22.82 1.37 3.20
CA ARG A 341 23.47 0.10 3.57
C ARG A 341 22.51 -0.88 4.24
N ARG A 342 21.51 -0.42 4.99
CA ARG A 342 20.50 -1.30 5.60
C ARG A 342 19.56 -1.88 4.57
N ILE A 343 18.98 -1.04 3.71
CA ILE A 343 18.09 -1.47 2.65
C ILE A 343 18.81 -2.45 1.73
N LEU A 344 20.04 -2.11 1.30
CA LEU A 344 20.87 -3.00 0.48
C LEU A 344 21.15 -4.33 1.18
N SER A 345 21.54 -4.29 2.45
CA SER A 345 21.82 -5.52 3.22
C SER A 345 20.58 -6.38 3.46
N ALA A 346 19.41 -5.79 3.62
CA ALA A 346 18.16 -6.53 3.87
C ALA A 346 17.71 -7.34 2.65
N PHE A 347 18.03 -6.86 1.45
CA PHE A 347 17.65 -7.48 0.18
C PHE A 347 18.79 -8.19 -0.55
N GLU A 348 20.01 -8.17 -0.01
CA GLU A 348 21.25 -8.53 -0.71
C GLU A 348 21.39 -7.81 -2.08
N ALA A 349 20.89 -6.57 -2.14
CA ALA A 349 20.98 -5.74 -3.33
C ALA A 349 22.40 -5.18 -3.50
N LYS A 350 22.83 -5.03 -4.76
CA LYS A 350 24.15 -4.55 -5.15
C LYS A 350 24.23 -3.03 -5.16
N LYS A 351 23.13 -2.38 -5.53
CA LYS A 351 23.02 -0.91 -5.62
C LYS A 351 21.59 -0.43 -5.36
N SER A 352 21.48 0.85 -5.04
CA SER A 352 20.21 1.57 -4.98
C SER A 352 20.20 2.72 -5.97
N LEU A 353 19.01 3.09 -6.45
CA LEU A 353 18.76 4.35 -7.14
C LEU A 353 17.78 5.17 -6.30
N VAL A 354 18.13 6.44 -6.05
CA VAL A 354 17.40 7.29 -5.12
C VAL A 354 16.90 8.56 -5.80
N PRO A 355 15.77 8.47 -6.55
CA PRO A 355 15.17 9.64 -7.21
C PRO A 355 14.62 10.66 -6.20
N LYS A 356 14.41 11.89 -6.65
CA LYS A 356 13.67 12.91 -5.91
C LYS A 356 12.20 12.50 -5.77
N ASP A 357 11.63 12.69 -4.59
CA ASP A 357 10.19 12.62 -4.37
C ASP A 357 9.48 13.83 -5.00
N LEU A 358 8.18 13.68 -5.32
CA LEU A 358 7.37 14.77 -5.87
C LEU A 358 6.78 15.61 -4.74
N SER A 359 6.75 16.93 -4.89
CA SER A 359 6.35 17.86 -3.82
C SER A 359 4.84 17.82 -3.52
N LEU A 360 4.01 17.51 -4.52
CA LEU A 360 2.55 17.44 -4.35
C LEU A 360 2.01 16.04 -4.07
N ASP A 361 2.86 15.01 -4.14
CA ASP A 361 2.52 13.66 -3.70
C ASP A 361 2.73 13.54 -2.18
N GLY A 362 1.65 13.39 -1.43
CA GLY A 362 1.69 13.26 0.03
C GLY A 362 2.41 12.00 0.54
N THR A 363 2.63 11.01 -0.32
CA THR A 363 3.39 9.79 0.01
C THR A 363 4.89 9.97 -0.24
N GLY A 364 5.24 10.61 -1.36
CA GLY A 364 6.59 10.71 -1.88
C GLY A 364 7.11 9.38 -2.44
N HIS A 365 6.23 8.42 -2.71
CA HIS A 365 6.59 7.06 -3.09
C HIS A 365 7.00 6.95 -4.55
N VAL A 366 7.94 6.06 -4.86
CA VAL A 366 8.37 5.81 -6.25
C VAL A 366 7.23 5.28 -7.12
N ASP A 367 6.32 4.45 -6.59
CA ASP A 367 5.20 3.91 -7.36
C ASP A 367 4.17 4.95 -7.84
N MET A 368 4.24 6.17 -7.31
CA MET A 368 3.41 7.30 -7.74
C MET A 368 3.97 8.02 -8.98
N PHE A 369 5.22 7.77 -9.37
CA PHE A 369 5.83 8.45 -10.52
C PHE A 369 6.75 7.60 -11.40
N MET A 370 7.06 6.37 -11.02
CA MET A 370 7.79 5.42 -11.86
C MET A 370 7.31 3.98 -11.67
N LYS A 371 7.54 3.14 -12.68
CA LYS A 371 7.35 1.68 -12.56
C LYS A 371 8.40 0.92 -13.37
N ILE A 372 9.13 -0.01 -12.75
CA ILE A 372 9.97 -0.95 -13.49
C ILE A 372 9.04 -2.01 -14.09
N VAL A 373 9.07 -2.15 -15.41
CA VAL A 373 8.14 -3.03 -16.16
C VAL A 373 8.87 -4.15 -16.91
N GLY A 374 10.20 -4.17 -16.84
CA GLY A 374 11.04 -5.24 -17.36
C GLY A 374 12.49 -5.11 -16.86
N PRO A 375 13.35 -6.08 -17.20
CA PRO A 375 14.74 -6.15 -16.73
C PRO A 375 15.57 -4.88 -16.97
N ASP A 376 15.24 -4.14 -18.03
CA ASP A 376 15.96 -2.95 -18.48
C ASP A 376 15.04 -1.76 -18.75
N THR A 377 13.74 -1.85 -18.43
CA THR A 377 12.76 -0.83 -18.84
C THR A 377 12.02 -0.25 -17.65
N VAL A 378 12.04 1.09 -17.55
CA VAL A 378 11.31 1.86 -16.54
C VAL A 378 10.33 2.81 -17.23
N LEU A 379 9.08 2.81 -16.77
CA LEU A 379 8.13 3.87 -17.06
C LEU A 379 8.37 5.01 -16.07
N MET A 380 8.52 6.24 -16.59
CA MET A 380 8.76 7.44 -15.79
C MET A 380 7.72 8.49 -16.14
N GLY A 381 7.02 9.00 -15.12
CA GLY A 381 6.04 10.07 -15.27
C GLY A 381 6.60 11.30 -15.99
N GLN A 382 5.72 12.03 -16.67
CA GLN A 382 6.03 13.27 -17.35
C GLN A 382 4.87 14.24 -17.26
N TYR A 383 5.12 15.33 -16.55
CA TYR A 383 4.27 16.51 -16.56
C TYR A 383 4.58 17.42 -17.77
N GLY A 384 3.70 18.38 -18.03
CA GLY A 384 3.97 19.51 -18.92
C GLY A 384 5.03 20.46 -18.32
N PRO A 385 5.82 21.19 -19.14
CA PRO A 385 6.91 22.06 -18.65
C PRO A 385 6.51 23.16 -17.66
N ASP A 386 5.24 23.55 -17.64
CA ASP A 386 4.66 24.59 -16.78
C ASP A 386 4.06 24.03 -15.47
N GLN A 387 3.96 22.71 -15.35
CA GLN A 387 3.37 22.05 -14.19
C GLN A 387 4.38 21.85 -13.05
N THR A 388 3.85 21.74 -11.83
CA THR A 388 4.65 21.45 -10.64
C THR A 388 5.34 20.09 -10.79
N ASP A 389 6.56 19.97 -10.24
CA ASP A 389 7.38 18.75 -10.29
C ASP A 389 7.84 18.27 -11.68
N TYR A 390 7.57 19.01 -12.77
CA TYR A 390 8.15 18.72 -14.10
C TYR A 390 9.67 18.53 -14.04
N ALA A 391 10.37 19.50 -13.45
CA ALA A 391 11.83 19.44 -13.33
C ALA A 391 12.30 18.24 -12.51
N ALA A 392 11.58 17.86 -11.44
CA ALA A 392 11.92 16.70 -10.64
C ALA A 392 11.80 15.40 -11.46
N LEU A 393 10.75 15.26 -12.26
CA LEU A 393 10.58 14.11 -13.16
C LEU A 393 11.62 14.05 -14.28
N GLU A 394 12.00 15.20 -14.87
CA GLU A 394 13.08 15.24 -15.87
C GLU A 394 14.44 14.86 -15.26
N GLU A 395 14.73 15.33 -14.05
CA GLU A 395 15.95 14.95 -13.32
C GLU A 395 15.96 13.46 -12.95
N ASN A 396 14.81 12.91 -12.55
CA ASN A 396 14.64 11.50 -12.26
C ASN A 396 14.80 10.66 -13.54
N ALA A 397 14.23 11.08 -14.68
CA ALA A 397 14.45 10.43 -15.97
C ALA A 397 15.94 10.44 -16.36
N ALA A 398 16.62 11.57 -16.15
CA ALA A 398 18.07 11.70 -16.39
C ALA A 398 18.91 10.86 -15.41
N LEU A 399 18.39 10.54 -14.21
CA LEU A 399 19.02 9.59 -13.28
C LEU A 399 19.01 8.19 -13.85
N PHE A 400 17.86 7.70 -14.31
CA PHE A 400 17.80 6.37 -14.91
C PHE A 400 18.60 6.29 -16.21
N ALA A 401 18.58 7.33 -17.04
CA ALA A 401 19.30 7.35 -18.32
C ALA A 401 20.84 7.30 -18.19
N ARG A 402 21.41 7.78 -17.07
CA ARG A 402 22.86 7.73 -16.81
C ARG A 402 23.30 6.50 -15.99
N GLU A 403 22.34 5.83 -15.37
CA GLU A 403 22.58 4.69 -14.49
C GLU A 403 22.29 3.36 -15.18
N THR A 404 22.72 2.28 -14.53
CA THR A 404 22.43 0.91 -14.96
C THR A 404 21.52 0.20 -13.96
N ASN A 405 20.89 -0.87 -14.42
CA ASN A 405 20.22 -1.86 -13.57
C ASN A 405 21.24 -2.65 -12.72
N GLY A 406 20.76 -3.61 -11.92
CA GLY A 406 21.55 -4.45 -11.03
C GLY A 406 22.53 -5.40 -11.72
N GLU A 407 22.41 -5.60 -13.03
CA GLU A 407 23.35 -6.37 -13.86
C GLU A 407 24.29 -5.49 -14.70
N GLY A 408 24.17 -4.16 -14.60
CA GLY A 408 25.03 -3.24 -15.34
C GLY A 408 24.52 -2.89 -16.74
N ALA A 409 23.31 -3.32 -17.12
CA ALA A 409 22.68 -2.90 -18.37
C ALA A 409 22.05 -1.50 -18.23
N PRO A 410 22.10 -0.64 -19.27
CA PRO A 410 21.49 0.69 -19.23
C PRO A 410 19.95 0.60 -19.19
N TRP A 411 19.31 1.57 -18.55
CA TRP A 411 17.85 1.66 -18.54
C TRP A 411 17.28 2.25 -19.84
N ARG A 412 16.27 1.60 -20.41
CA ARG A 412 15.31 2.18 -21.33
C ARG A 412 14.26 2.97 -20.55
N VAL A 413 14.44 4.29 -20.51
CA VAL A 413 13.49 5.20 -19.86
C VAL A 413 12.37 5.54 -20.85
N VAL A 414 11.17 5.05 -20.59
CA VAL A 414 9.97 5.36 -21.36
C VAL A 414 9.16 6.40 -20.60
N ARG A 415 8.83 7.52 -21.25
CA ARG A 415 8.03 8.58 -20.63
C ARG A 415 6.55 8.23 -20.68
N LEU A 416 5.86 8.44 -19.56
CA LEU A 416 4.44 8.20 -19.40
C LEU A 416 3.79 9.53 -19.02
N VAL A 417 2.76 9.94 -19.76
CA VAL A 417 2.01 11.17 -19.42
C VAL A 417 1.56 11.13 -17.97
N GLN A 418 1.65 12.25 -17.26
CA GLN A 418 1.09 12.40 -15.93
C GLN A 418 0.07 13.56 -15.95
N PRO A 419 -1.20 13.31 -15.60
CA PRO A 419 -2.23 14.36 -15.62
C PRO A 419 -1.89 15.48 -14.62
N ASP A 420 -2.29 16.71 -14.93
CA ASP A 420 -2.07 17.85 -14.01
C ASP A 420 -2.64 17.56 -12.61
N VAL A 421 -1.96 18.08 -11.60
CA VAL A 421 -2.42 17.95 -10.22
C VAL A 421 -3.66 18.82 -10.03
N SER A 422 -4.80 18.16 -9.89
CA SER A 422 -6.03 18.81 -9.46
C SER A 422 -6.08 18.87 -7.92
N PHE A 423 -7.05 19.59 -7.37
CA PHE A 423 -7.24 19.67 -5.92
C PHE A 423 -8.70 19.45 -5.58
N THR A 424 -8.98 18.80 -4.45
CA THR A 424 -10.33 18.80 -3.87
C THR A 424 -10.75 20.21 -3.47
N HIS A 425 -12.02 20.42 -3.13
CA HIS A 425 -12.46 21.71 -2.59
C HIS A 425 -11.74 22.04 -1.28
N PHE A 426 -11.29 21.04 -0.51
CA PHE A 426 -10.50 21.19 0.71
C PHE A 426 -9.00 21.41 0.46
N LEU A 427 -8.60 21.80 -0.75
CA LEU A 427 -7.21 22.09 -1.12
C LEU A 427 -6.26 20.90 -0.99
N VAL A 428 -6.80 19.68 -0.90
CA VAL A 428 -6.00 18.46 -0.91
C VAL A 428 -5.58 18.16 -2.35
N PRO A 429 -4.28 17.98 -2.65
CA PRO A 429 -3.83 17.58 -3.97
C PRO A 429 -4.37 16.21 -4.35
N VAL A 430 -4.81 16.08 -5.61
CA VAL A 430 -5.21 14.82 -6.22
C VAL A 430 -4.22 14.54 -7.35
N VAL A 431 -3.23 13.71 -7.04
CA VAL A 431 -2.11 13.38 -7.92
C VAL A 431 -2.45 12.11 -8.71
N ARG A 432 -3.11 12.28 -9.84
CA ARG A 432 -3.39 11.17 -10.76
C ARG A 432 -2.07 10.65 -11.36
N THR A 433 -1.97 9.33 -11.49
CA THR A 433 -0.76 8.69 -11.99
C THR A 433 -1.05 7.34 -12.63
N TYR A 434 -0.50 7.13 -13.81
CA TYR A 434 -0.60 5.86 -14.53
C TYR A 434 0.49 4.87 -14.13
N THR A 435 1.50 5.27 -13.34
CA THR A 435 2.58 4.37 -12.89
C THR A 435 2.14 3.48 -11.73
N ASN A 436 1.08 3.85 -11.02
CA ASN A 436 0.53 3.10 -9.89
C ASN A 436 -0.33 1.89 -10.37
N ALA A 437 0.21 1.18 -11.37
CA ALA A 437 -0.35 -0.01 -11.99
C ALA A 437 0.14 -1.28 -11.26
N LEU A 438 -0.64 -2.36 -11.36
CA LEU A 438 -0.28 -3.68 -10.84
C LEU A 438 -0.01 -4.64 -12.01
N MET A 439 1.14 -5.31 -12.01
CA MET A 439 1.45 -6.39 -12.94
C MET A 439 1.04 -7.73 -12.33
N VAL A 440 0.24 -8.52 -13.04
CA VAL A 440 -0.22 -9.85 -12.62
C VAL A 440 0.02 -10.84 -13.75
N ASN A 441 1.19 -11.48 -13.76
CA ASN A 441 1.63 -12.37 -14.84
C ASN A 441 1.44 -11.73 -16.22
N ASN A 442 0.53 -12.25 -17.03
CA ASN A 442 0.21 -11.77 -18.38
C ASN A 442 -0.78 -10.60 -18.40
N HIS A 443 -1.23 -10.09 -17.25
CA HIS A 443 -2.14 -8.95 -17.14
C HIS A 443 -1.45 -7.74 -16.49
N VAL A 444 -1.87 -6.53 -16.84
CA VAL A 444 -1.44 -5.29 -16.18
C VAL A 444 -2.66 -4.43 -15.90
N ILE A 445 -2.96 -4.22 -14.63
CA ILE A 445 -4.08 -3.38 -14.19
C ILE A 445 -3.58 -1.94 -14.11
N VAL A 446 -4.05 -1.08 -15.02
CA VAL A 446 -3.61 0.32 -15.13
C VAL A 446 -4.73 1.22 -14.59
N PRO A 447 -4.44 2.12 -13.64
CA PRO A 447 -5.43 3.08 -13.18
C PRO A 447 -5.83 4.02 -14.33
N VAL A 448 -7.12 4.28 -14.48
CA VAL A 448 -7.67 5.28 -15.43
C VAL A 448 -8.63 6.22 -14.71
N TYR A 449 -8.89 7.39 -15.28
CA TYR A 449 -9.57 8.49 -14.58
C TYR A 449 -10.76 9.11 -15.33
N GLY A 450 -11.07 8.59 -16.52
CA GLY A 450 -12.12 9.14 -17.39
C GLY A 450 -11.70 10.43 -18.10
N ILE A 451 -10.41 10.61 -18.34
CA ILE A 451 -9.82 11.82 -18.93
C ILE A 451 -9.04 11.50 -20.21
N PRO A 452 -8.79 12.48 -21.11
CA PRO A 452 -8.14 12.23 -22.40
C PRO A 452 -6.74 11.58 -22.31
N GLU A 453 -6.00 11.84 -21.23
CA GLU A 453 -4.68 11.28 -20.97
C GLU A 453 -4.71 9.75 -20.76
N ASP A 454 -5.86 9.15 -20.43
CA ASP A 454 -5.99 7.72 -20.18
C ASP A 454 -5.54 6.91 -21.40
N GLU A 455 -6.00 7.26 -22.60
CA GLU A 455 -5.66 6.51 -23.81
C GLU A 455 -4.20 6.70 -24.20
N GLN A 456 -3.61 7.87 -23.91
CA GLN A 456 -2.17 8.10 -24.14
C GLN A 456 -1.33 7.17 -23.26
N ALA A 457 -1.67 7.06 -21.98
CA ALA A 457 -0.99 6.15 -21.06
C ALA A 457 -1.20 4.67 -21.44
N LEU A 458 -2.43 4.28 -21.77
CA LEU A 458 -2.74 2.90 -22.18
C LEU A 458 -2.00 2.50 -23.47
N ALA A 459 -1.85 3.41 -24.44
CA ALA A 459 -1.07 3.16 -25.64
C ALA A 459 0.40 2.85 -25.34
N VAL A 460 1.03 3.60 -24.43
CA VAL A 460 2.41 3.35 -23.97
C VAL A 460 2.52 1.96 -23.32
N TYR A 461 1.58 1.58 -22.45
CA TYR A 461 1.58 0.25 -21.85
C TYR A 461 1.48 -0.87 -22.90
N ARG A 462 0.62 -0.70 -23.92
CA ARG A 462 0.49 -1.68 -25.02
C ARG A 462 1.77 -1.79 -25.86
N GLU A 463 2.46 -0.67 -26.09
CA GLU A 463 3.73 -0.63 -26.83
C GLU A 463 4.88 -1.28 -26.05
N VAL A 464 5.00 -0.94 -24.76
CA VAL A 464 6.13 -1.37 -23.91
C VAL A 464 6.00 -2.83 -23.48
N LEU A 465 4.77 -3.33 -23.35
CA LEU A 465 4.49 -4.68 -22.86
C LEU A 465 3.73 -5.52 -23.90
N PRO A 466 4.35 -5.78 -25.08
CA PRO A 466 3.72 -6.58 -26.11
C PRO A 466 3.41 -7.98 -25.57
N GLY A 467 2.17 -8.42 -25.76
CA GLY A 467 1.69 -9.73 -25.29
C GLY A 467 1.13 -9.75 -23.87
N LYS A 468 1.15 -8.63 -23.13
CA LYS A 468 0.36 -8.48 -21.90
C LYS A 468 -1.04 -7.95 -22.21
N THR A 469 -2.03 -8.42 -21.46
CA THR A 469 -3.39 -7.89 -21.44
C THR A 469 -3.44 -6.65 -20.56
N ILE A 470 -3.61 -5.47 -21.17
CA ILE A 470 -3.77 -4.22 -20.42
C ILE A 470 -5.22 -4.09 -19.97
N VAL A 471 -5.44 -4.01 -18.65
CA VAL A 471 -6.76 -3.93 -18.01
C VAL A 471 -6.92 -2.53 -17.40
N PRO A 472 -7.56 -1.57 -18.10
CA PRO A 472 -7.88 -0.29 -17.50
C PRO A 472 -8.89 -0.48 -16.36
N LEU A 473 -8.65 0.15 -15.22
CA LEU A 473 -9.54 0.11 -14.05
C LEU A 473 -9.67 1.51 -13.44
N ASN A 474 -10.91 1.99 -13.27
CA ASN A 474 -11.19 3.37 -12.89
C ASN A 474 -10.79 3.70 -11.44
N ALA A 475 -9.71 4.46 -11.26
CA ALA A 475 -9.15 4.85 -9.97
C ALA A 475 -9.58 6.25 -9.50
N GLU A 476 -10.50 6.91 -10.21
CA GLU A 476 -10.94 8.27 -9.92
C GLU A 476 -11.51 8.40 -8.50
N GLU A 477 -12.16 7.36 -7.99
CA GLU A 477 -12.74 7.41 -6.65
C GLU A 477 -11.74 7.11 -5.53
N ILE A 478 -10.60 6.46 -5.80
CA ILE A 478 -9.59 6.14 -4.77
C ILE A 478 -8.45 7.16 -4.73
N ILE A 479 -8.11 7.76 -5.87
CA ILE A 479 -6.93 8.62 -5.99
C ILE A 479 -6.92 9.85 -5.07
N PRO A 480 -8.06 10.47 -4.66
CA PRO A 480 -8.04 11.54 -3.67
C PRO A 480 -7.55 11.10 -2.29
N SER A 481 -7.54 9.81 -2.00
CA SER A 481 -6.99 9.22 -0.77
C SER A 481 -5.47 9.00 -0.82
N GLY A 482 -4.80 9.37 -1.92
CA GLY A 482 -3.34 9.42 -2.04
C GLY A 482 -2.68 8.20 -2.69
N GLY A 483 -3.43 7.35 -3.38
CA GLY A 483 -2.90 6.17 -4.07
C GLY A 483 -3.92 5.51 -5.00
N ALA A 484 -3.47 4.52 -5.79
CA ALA A 484 -4.34 3.75 -6.68
C ALA A 484 -4.11 2.22 -6.51
N TRP A 485 -4.11 1.46 -7.61
CA TRP A 485 -4.19 -0.01 -7.57
C TRP A 485 -2.93 -0.68 -7.08
N HIS A 486 -1.76 -0.11 -7.34
CA HIS A 486 -0.52 -0.63 -6.80
C HIS A 486 -0.46 -0.45 -5.28
N CYS A 487 -0.93 0.68 -4.75
CA CYS A 487 -0.92 0.98 -3.31
C CYS A 487 -1.80 0.03 -2.46
N VAL A 488 -2.79 -0.62 -3.06
CA VAL A 488 -3.74 -1.49 -2.36
C VAL A 488 -3.55 -2.98 -2.64
N THR A 489 -2.44 -3.31 -3.28
CA THR A 489 -2.07 -4.68 -3.63
C THR A 489 -0.61 -4.95 -3.29
N MET A 490 -0.27 -6.20 -3.02
CA MET A 490 1.12 -6.62 -2.79
C MET A 490 1.38 -7.96 -3.49
N GLU A 491 2.37 -8.01 -4.37
CA GLU A 491 2.72 -9.23 -5.11
C GLU A 491 3.50 -10.23 -4.27
N VAL A 492 3.35 -11.51 -4.62
CA VAL A 492 4.21 -12.60 -4.15
C VAL A 492 4.64 -13.42 -5.36
N ALA A 493 5.94 -13.40 -5.68
CA ALA A 493 6.50 -14.06 -6.84
C ALA A 493 6.44 -15.61 -6.78
N VAL A 494 6.64 -16.29 -7.92
CA VAL A 494 6.64 -17.77 -8.05
C VAL A 494 8.05 -18.34 -7.87
N PRO A 495 8.15 -19.60 -7.42
CA PRO A 495 9.33 -20.42 -7.61
C PRO A 495 9.70 -20.60 -9.09
N ALA A 496 10.99 -20.58 -9.40
CA ALA A 496 11.48 -21.07 -10.67
C ALA A 496 11.33 -22.58 -10.63
N GLY A 497 10.58 -23.15 -11.58
CA GLY A 497 10.42 -24.58 -11.75
C GLY A 497 9.28 -25.26 -10.99
N SER A 498 8.28 -24.52 -10.50
CA SER A 498 7.05 -25.11 -9.93
C SER A 498 5.96 -25.40 -10.96
#